data_AF-A0A3C1Z3P9-F1
#
_entry.id   AF-A0A3C1Z3P9-F1
#
_cell.length_a   1.000
_cell.length_b   1.000
_cell.length_c   1.000
_cell.angle_alpha   90.00
_cell.angle_beta   90.00
_cell.angle_gamma   90.00
#
_symmetry.space_group_name_H-M   'P 1'
#
loop_
_entity.id
_entity.type
_entity.pdbx_description
1 polymer ?
#
loop_
_entity_poly.entity_id
_entity_poly.type
_entity_poly.pdbx_seq_one_letter_code
_entity_poly.pdbx_strand_id
1 'polypeptide(L)'
;LAALYESWSIPFAVILAIPFGILGALLAIWTRGLTNDIYFQIGLVTLIGLAAKNAILIVEFASQRYAAGMSLTEAALDAARLRFRPIIMTS
;
A
#
# COMPACT_ATOMS: atom_id res chain seq x y z
N LEU A 1 1.08 12.59 5.42
CA LEU A 1 1.54 12.21 4.05
C LEU A 1 2.15 13.40 3.34
N ALA A 2 1.41 14.45 2.95
CA ALA A 2 2.01 15.66 2.37
C ALA A 2 3.04 16.35 3.31
N ALA A 3 2.74 16.41 4.61
CA ALA A 3 3.66 16.94 5.62
C ALA A 3 4.85 16.01 5.97
N LEU A 4 4.80 14.71 5.62
CA LEU A 4 5.86 13.75 5.93
C LEU A 4 6.92 13.71 4.81
N TYR A 5 6.51 13.97 3.58
CA TYR A 5 7.36 13.84 2.38
C TYR A 5 7.66 15.17 1.69
N GLU A 6 7.18 16.29 2.24
CA GLU A 6 7.34 17.64 1.66
C GLU A 6 6.89 17.71 0.17
N SER A 7 6.05 16.76 -0.24
CA SER A 7 5.66 16.51 -1.62
C SER A 7 4.24 15.97 -1.69
N TRP A 8 3.46 16.54 -2.61
CA TRP A 8 2.07 16.16 -2.88
C TRP A 8 1.95 14.91 -3.77
N SER A 9 3.05 14.52 -4.44
CA SER A 9 3.07 13.41 -5.39
C SER A 9 3.21 12.03 -4.71
N ILE A 10 3.98 11.96 -3.63
CA ILE A 10 4.19 10.72 -2.86
C ILE A 10 2.89 10.17 -2.22
N PRO A 11 2.03 11.01 -1.60
CA PRO A 11 0.73 10.58 -1.09
C PRO A 11 -0.16 9.92 -2.14
N PHE A 12 -0.11 10.41 -3.37
CA PHE A 12 -0.93 9.89 -4.46
C PHE A 12 -0.57 8.44 -4.80
N ALA A 13 0.73 8.09 -4.80
CA ALA A 13 1.20 6.73 -5.04
C ALA A 13 0.69 5.74 -3.97
N VAL A 14 0.59 6.19 -2.71
CA VAL A 14 0.05 5.38 -1.61
C VAL A 14 -1.46 5.15 -1.75
N ILE A 15 -2.21 6.21 -2.07
CA ILE A 15 -3.67 6.12 -2.20
C ILE A 15 -4.06 5.20 -3.36
N LEU A 16 -3.27 5.16 -4.43
CA LEU A 16 -3.51 4.30 -5.58
C LEU A 16 -3.48 2.79 -5.23
N ALA A 17 -2.83 2.40 -4.13
CA ALA A 17 -2.82 1.00 -3.67
C ALA A 17 -4.14 0.58 -2.99
N ILE A 18 -4.92 1.53 -2.47
CA ILE A 18 -6.12 1.26 -1.66
C ILE A 18 -7.24 0.59 -2.48
N PRO A 19 -7.58 1.06 -3.71
CA PRO A 19 -8.62 0.44 -4.52
C PRO A 19 -8.40 -1.05 -4.78
N PHE A 20 -7.14 -1.51 -4.89
CA PHE A 20 -6.83 -2.93 -5.11
C PHE A 20 -7.22 -3.79 -3.91
N GLY A 21 -6.98 -3.31 -2.69
CA GLY A 21 -7.39 -4.01 -1.47
C GLY A 21 -8.91 -4.08 -1.32
N ILE A 22 -9.59 -2.96 -1.57
CA ILE A 22 -11.06 -2.89 -1.52
C ILE A 22 -11.68 -3.82 -2.56
N LEU A 23 -11.16 -3.83 -3.79
CA LEU A 23 -11.65 -4.68 -4.86
C LEU A 23 -11.52 -6.17 -4.51
N GLY A 24 -10.39 -6.59 -3.92
CA GLY A 24 -10.21 -7.96 -3.44
C GLY A 24 -11.22 -8.34 -2.35
N ALA A 25 -11.46 -7.45 -1.39
CA ALA A 25 -12.42 -7.66 -0.32
C ALA A 25 -13.87 -7.76 -0.85
N LEU A 26 -14.26 -6.87 -1.77
CA LEU A 26 -15.58 -6.88 -2.40
C LEU A 26 -15.81 -8.13 -3.24
N LEU A 27 -14.82 -8.55 -4.02
CA LEU A 27 -14.90 -9.80 -4.80
C LEU A 27 -15.05 -11.02 -3.89
N ALA A 28 -14.34 -11.06 -2.77
CA ALA A 28 -14.43 -12.17 -1.82
C ALA A 28 -15.83 -12.30 -1.21
N ILE A 29 -16.45 -11.19 -0.78
CA ILE A 29 -17.82 -11.25 -0.24
C ILE A 29 -18.85 -11.56 -1.32
N TRP A 30 -18.67 -11.02 -2.52
CA TRP A 30 -19.58 -11.23 -3.64
C TRP A 30 -19.60 -12.71 -4.06
N THR A 31 -18.42 -13.33 -4.20
CA THR A 31 -18.30 -14.76 -4.52
C THR A 31 -18.80 -15.68 -3.41
N ARG A 32 -18.74 -15.25 -2.15
CA ARG A 32 -19.26 -15.99 -0.99
C ARG A 32 -20.72 -15.72 -0.68
N GLY A 33 -21.38 -14.78 -1.37
CA GLY A 33 -22.76 -14.37 -1.08
C GLY A 33 -22.94 -13.73 0.29
N LEU A 34 -21.88 -13.14 0.86
CA LEU A 34 -21.92 -12.48 2.16
C LEU A 34 -22.41 -11.03 2.02
N THR A 35 -23.13 -10.55 3.03
CA THR A 35 -23.59 -9.17 3.12
C THR A 35 -22.49 -8.21 3.56
N ASN A 36 -22.56 -6.97 3.07
CA ASN A 36 -21.75 -5.85 3.57
C ASN A 36 -22.31 -5.36 4.92
N ASP A 37 -21.91 -6.04 5.99
CA ASP A 37 -22.30 -5.72 7.36
C ASP A 37 -21.23 -4.90 8.10
N ILE A 38 -21.48 -4.59 9.38
CA ILE A 38 -20.55 -3.81 10.22
C ILE A 38 -19.19 -4.53 10.38
N TYR A 39 -19.18 -5.87 10.42
CA TYR A 39 -17.94 -6.63 10.53
C TYR A 39 -17.09 -6.49 9.27
N PHE A 40 -17.72 -6.58 8.09
CA PHE A 40 -17.04 -6.34 6.82
C PHE A 40 -16.47 -4.92 6.75
N GLN A 41 -17.23 -3.90 7.18
CA GLN A 41 -16.76 -2.51 7.17
C GLN A 41 -15.56 -2.29 8.09
N ILE A 42 -15.59 -2.85 9.31
CA ILE A 42 -14.45 -2.79 10.25
C ILE A 42 -13.23 -3.50 9.63
N GLY A 43 -13.42 -4.68 9.03
CA GLY A 43 -12.37 -5.41 8.30
C GLY A 43 -11.84 -4.64 7.09
N LEU A 44 -12.69 -3.89 6.39
CA LEU A 44 -12.29 -3.06 5.26
C LEU A 44 -11.37 -1.92 5.73
N VAL A 45 -11.70 -1.27 6.85
CA VAL A 45 -10.87 -0.20 7.43
C VAL A 45 -9.50 -0.73 7.85
N THR A 46 -9.43 -1.90 8.49
CA THR A 46 -8.14 -2.50 8.87
C THR A 46 -7.32 -2.91 7.65
N LEU A 47 -7.96 -3.45 6.63
CA LEU A 47 -7.32 -3.81 5.35
C LEU A 47 -6.76 -2.58 4.62
N ILE A 48 -7.52 -1.48 4.58
CA ILE A 48 -7.05 -0.20 4.03
C ILE A 48 -5.81 0.29 4.80
N GLY A 49 -5.82 0.21 6.14
CA GLY A 49 -4.69 0.60 6.98
C GLY A 49 -3.43 -0.23 6.72
N LEU A 50 -3.57 -1.55 6.59
CA LEU A 50 -2.47 -2.46 6.28
C LEU A 50 -1.89 -2.20 4.89
N ALA A 51 -2.76 -2.07 3.89
CA ALA A 51 -2.37 -1.76 2.52
C ALA A 51 -1.64 -0.41 2.43
N ALA A 52 -2.18 0.62 3.07
CA ALA A 52 -1.56 1.94 3.14
C ALA A 52 -0.18 1.88 3.81
N LYS A 53 -0.04 1.19 4.95
CA LYS A 53 1.26 1.02 5.63
C LYS A 53 2.29 0.36 4.72
N ASN A 54 1.91 -0.69 4.00
CA ASN A 54 2.80 -1.39 3.09
C ASN A 54 3.24 -0.49 1.91
N ALA A 55 2.31 0.27 1.33
CA ALA A 55 2.60 1.21 0.26
C ALA A 55 3.50 2.37 0.73
N ILE A 56 3.23 2.95 1.91
CA ILE A 56 4.05 4.00 2.53
C ILE A 56 5.50 3.54 2.64
N LEU A 57 5.73 2.34 3.18
CA LEU A 57 7.09 1.82 3.37
C LEU A 57 7.83 1.63 2.04
N ILE A 58 7.17 1.11 1.01
CA ILE A 58 7.80 0.97 -0.33
C ILE A 58 8.22 2.34 -0.85
N VAL A 59 7.33 3.33 -0.82
CA VAL A 59 7.61 4.66 -1.35
C VAL A 59 8.68 5.38 -0.52
N GLU A 60 8.68 5.18 0.80
CA GLU A 60 9.70 5.71 1.70
C GLU A 60 11.10 5.18 1.36
N PHE A 61 11.25 3.86 1.23
CA PHE A 61 12.53 3.26 0.86
C PHE A 61 12.98 3.70 -0.53
N ALA A 62 12.06 3.80 -1.50
CA ALA A 62 12.38 4.30 -2.83
C ALA A 62 12.85 5.75 -2.78
N SER A 63 12.18 6.62 -2.02
CA SER A 63 12.56 8.02 -1.87
C SER A 63 13.93 8.18 -1.21
N GLN A 64 14.24 7.38 -0.18
CA GLN A 64 15.56 7.40 0.47
C GLN A 64 16.67 6.97 -0.49
N ARG A 65 16.44 5.94 -1.31
CA ARG A 65 17.40 5.44 -2.32
C ARG A 65 17.61 6.44 -3.46
N TYR A 66 16.53 7.10 -3.89
CA TYR A 66 16.60 8.18 -4.86
C TYR A 66 17.40 9.38 -4.33
N ALA A 67 17.16 9.78 -3.08
CA ALA A 67 17.93 10.84 -2.42
C ALA A 67 19.42 10.47 -2.23
N ALA A 68 19.74 9.17 -2.13
CA ALA A 68 21.11 8.66 -2.11
C ALA A 68 21.79 8.64 -3.49
N GLY A 69 21.14 9.15 -4.54
CA GLY A 69 21.69 9.30 -5.88
C GLY A 69 21.37 8.17 -6.85
N MET A 70 20.52 7.21 -6.48
CA MET A 70 20.06 6.17 -7.42
C MET A 70 19.06 6.73 -8.43
N SER A 71 19.00 6.13 -9.63
CA SER A 71 17.95 6.46 -10.58
C SER A 71 16.57 6.08 -10.03
N LEU A 72 15.52 6.79 -10.45
CA LEU A 72 14.14 6.58 -9.96
C LEU A 72 13.68 5.12 -10.12
N THR A 73 14.00 4.50 -11.26
CA THR A 73 13.63 3.12 -11.58
C THR A 73 14.37 2.12 -10.71
N GLU A 74 15.67 2.33 -10.48
CA GLU A 74 16.47 1.44 -9.61
C GLU A 74 16.02 1.55 -8.16
N ALA A 75 15.78 2.76 -7.67
CA ALA A 75 15.30 3.02 -6.33
C ALA A 75 13.93 2.34 -6.07
N ALA A 76 13.00 2.42 -7.04
CA ALA A 76 11.70 1.77 -6.95
C ALA A 76 11.82 0.23 -6.94
N LEU A 77 12.65 -0.34 -7.82
CA LEU A 77 12.87 -1.79 -7.89
C LEU A 77 13.53 -2.33 -6.62
N ASP A 78 14.52 -1.62 -6.09
CA ASP A 78 15.23 -2.00 -4.88
C ASP A 78 14.32 -1.94 -3.65
N ALA A 79 13.53 -0.87 -3.50
CA ALA A 79 12.53 -0.76 -2.45
C ALA A 79 11.47 -1.87 -2.52
N ALA A 80 11.00 -2.20 -3.73
CA ALA A 80 10.05 -3.28 -3.94
C ALA A 80 10.65 -4.64 -3.51
N ARG A 81 11.90 -4.94 -3.88
CA ARG A 81 12.61 -6.17 -3.48
C ARG A 81 12.79 -6.27 -1.97
N LEU A 82 13.17 -5.16 -1.32
CA LEU A 82 13.38 -5.11 0.13
C LEU A 82 12.08 -5.36 0.91
N ARG A 83 10.96 -4.83 0.42
CA ARG A 83 9.65 -4.96 1.08
C ARG A 83 8.88 -6.22 0.69
N PHE A 84 9.23 -6.88 -0.41
CA PHE A 84 8.55 -8.07 -0.90
C PHE A 84 8.44 -9.18 0.15
N ARG A 85 9.58 -9.60 0.74
CA ARG A 85 9.60 -10.66 1.75
C ARG A 85 8.75 -10.31 2.99
N PRO A 86 8.93 -9.14 3.63
CA PRO A 86 8.07 -8.73 4.75
C PRO A 86 6.57 -8.72 4.42
N ILE A 87 6.18 -8.25 3.22
CA ILE A 87 4.76 -8.16 2.85
C ILE A 87 4.13 -9.54 2.75
N ILE A 88 4.82 -10.50 2.12
CA ILE A 88 4.37 -11.90 1.98
C ILE A 88 4.33 -12.63 3.33
N MET A 89 5.13 -12.22 4.31
CA MET A 89 5.13 -12.84 5.64
C MET A 89 3.90 -12.46 6.48
N THR A 90 3.29 -11.30 6.22
CA THR A 90 2.20 -10.74 7.06
C THR A 90 0.84 -10.69 6.38
N SER A 91 0.80 -10.78 5.05
CA SER A 91 -0.41 -10.60 4.23
C SER A 91 -0.63 -11.86 3.40
#